data_AF-A0A0G1TIX6-F1
#
_entry.id   AF-A0A0G1TIX6-F1
#
_cell.length_a   1.000
_cell.length_b   1.000
_cell.length_c   1.000
_cell.angle_alpha   90.00
_cell.angle_beta   90.00
_cell.angle_gamma   90.00
#
_symmetry.space_group_name_H-M   'P 1'
#
loop_
_entity.id
_entity.type
_entity.pdbx_description
1 polymer ?
#
loop_
_entity_poly.entity_id
_entity_poly.type
_entity_poly.pdbx_seq_one_letter_code
_entity_poly.pdbx_strand_id
1 'polypeptide(L)'
;MTTFVIKSDGTREVYSEEKIRASATRVGVPQPLQAAMLETIRERLYDGIKTSEIFDLIREFLRQSDSPYLAIKYNLKSALAELGPSGYPFEKYVAMLLVEDGYTCQVNQTIPGACVTHEVDIVATKDPTTYFIEAKFHQNPSQRTDVRVTLYIKARYDDLSAAYSEKLTRPWIVTNTRFSTDAIKYAECQKIKLTSWGYPKGEGIVDLIEKTHLHPITILEGLTIQDRQRLFAAGVVTCRQLLDPQNRSLLPQSFITRDLPMVAELCHHQK
;
A
#
# COMPACT_ATOMS: atom_id res chain seq x y z
N MET A 1 -11.16 -33.29 -11.27
CA MET A 1 -12.31 -32.38 -11.05
C MET A 1 -11.79 -30.96 -11.02
N THR A 2 -12.48 -30.02 -11.65
CA THR A 2 -12.10 -28.60 -11.60
C THR A 2 -12.57 -28.02 -10.26
N THR A 3 -11.64 -27.58 -9.42
CA THR A 3 -11.96 -26.91 -8.15
C THR A 3 -12.19 -25.43 -8.39
N PHE A 4 -13.26 -24.89 -7.81
CA PHE A 4 -13.56 -23.47 -7.81
C PHE A 4 -13.32 -22.84 -6.44
N VAL A 5 -13.00 -21.54 -6.44
CA VAL A 5 -12.86 -20.70 -5.25
C VAL A 5 -13.88 -19.57 -5.26
N ILE A 6 -14.27 -19.09 -4.08
CA ILE A 6 -15.19 -17.97 -3.89
C ILE A 6 -14.41 -16.74 -3.40
N LYS A 7 -14.45 -15.65 -4.16
CA LYS A 7 -13.83 -14.37 -3.79
C LYS A 7 -14.61 -13.64 -2.71
N SER A 8 -13.99 -12.60 -2.14
CA SER A 8 -14.63 -11.70 -1.18
C SER A 8 -15.89 -11.00 -1.70
N ASP A 9 -16.01 -10.82 -3.02
CA ASP A 9 -17.19 -10.25 -3.69
C ASP A 9 -18.26 -11.31 -4.07
N GLY A 10 -18.06 -12.56 -3.65
CA GLY A 10 -18.94 -13.69 -3.96
C GLY A 10 -18.74 -14.29 -5.35
N THR A 11 -17.86 -13.72 -6.19
CA THR A 11 -17.61 -14.28 -7.52
C THR A 11 -16.88 -15.63 -7.43
N ARG A 12 -17.29 -16.57 -8.28
CA ARG A 12 -16.69 -17.91 -8.39
C ARG A 12 -15.67 -17.92 -9.52
N GLU A 13 -14.47 -18.43 -9.25
CA GLU A 13 -13.44 -18.62 -10.27
C GLU A 13 -12.72 -19.96 -10.12
N VAL A 14 -12.05 -20.40 -11.18
CA VAL A 14 -11.23 -21.63 -11.14
C VAL A 14 -10.01 -21.40 -10.24
N TYR A 15 -9.74 -22.36 -9.35
CA TYR A 15 -8.51 -22.36 -8.55
C TYR A 15 -7.27 -22.32 -9.44
N SER A 16 -6.28 -21.50 -9.08
CA SER A 16 -5.06 -21.31 -9.86
C SER A 16 -3.85 -21.22 -8.94
N GLU A 17 -2.99 -22.24 -8.97
CA GLU A 17 -1.67 -22.18 -8.32
C GLU A 17 -0.79 -21.08 -8.92
N GLU A 18 -0.98 -20.82 -10.23
CA GLU A 18 -0.58 -19.61 -10.97
C GLU A 18 -0.55 -18.36 -10.06
N LYS A 19 -1.75 -18.01 -9.61
CA LYS A 19 -1.99 -16.80 -8.81
C LYS A 19 -1.32 -16.86 -7.44
N ILE A 20 -1.28 -18.03 -6.80
CA ILE A 20 -0.64 -18.20 -5.49
C ILE A 20 0.87 -18.04 -5.61
N ARG A 21 1.50 -18.69 -6.60
CA ARG A 21 2.94 -18.55 -6.90
C ARG A 21 3.30 -17.11 -7.23
N ALA A 22 2.49 -16.45 -8.07
CA ALA A 22 2.71 -15.04 -8.42
C ALA A 22 2.61 -14.11 -7.21
N SER A 23 1.70 -14.39 -6.28
CA SER A 23 1.56 -13.65 -5.02
C SER A 23 2.72 -13.92 -4.06
N ALA A 24 3.11 -15.19 -3.89
CA ALA A 24 4.21 -15.60 -3.02
C ALA A 24 5.57 -15.10 -3.52
N THR A 25 5.82 -15.16 -4.83
CA THR A 25 7.04 -14.64 -5.46
C THR A 25 7.18 -13.14 -5.22
N ARG A 26 6.08 -12.39 -5.35
CA ARG A 26 6.06 -10.95 -5.07
C ARG A 26 6.42 -10.63 -3.62
N VAL A 27 5.89 -11.41 -2.68
CA VAL A 27 6.25 -11.30 -1.26
C VAL A 27 7.72 -11.68 -0.98
N GLY A 28 8.38 -12.39 -1.90
CA GLY A 28 9.75 -12.87 -1.76
C GLY A 28 9.85 -14.26 -1.13
N VAL A 29 8.77 -15.05 -1.16
CA VAL A 29 8.78 -16.43 -0.66
C VAL A 29 9.69 -17.30 -1.55
N PRO A 30 10.71 -18.00 -1.03
CA PRO A 30 11.61 -18.83 -1.83
C PRO A 30 10.88 -19.97 -2.54
N GLN A 31 11.33 -20.36 -3.74
CA GLN A 31 10.69 -21.41 -4.55
C GLN A 31 10.48 -22.75 -3.82
N PRO A 32 11.43 -23.28 -3.02
CA PRO A 32 11.21 -24.50 -2.24
C PRO A 32 10.06 -24.35 -1.24
N LEU A 33 9.97 -23.19 -0.59
CA LEU A 33 8.91 -22.88 0.38
C LEU A 33 7.55 -22.71 -0.31
N GLN A 34 7.52 -22.13 -1.52
CA GLN A 34 6.30 -22.06 -2.33
C GLN A 34 5.77 -23.45 -2.71
N ALA A 35 6.66 -24.38 -3.07
CA ALA A 35 6.27 -25.74 -3.43
C ALA A 35 5.64 -26.46 -2.23
N ALA A 36 6.29 -26.44 -1.06
CA ALA A 36 5.76 -27.03 0.17
C ALA A 36 4.42 -26.40 0.59
N MET A 37 4.31 -25.08 0.51
CA MET A 37 3.07 -24.35 0.81
C MET A 37 1.91 -24.80 -0.07
N LEU A 38 2.15 -25.03 -1.37
CA LEU A 38 1.10 -25.47 -2.29
C LEU A 38 0.64 -26.89 -2.02
N GLU A 39 1.54 -27.80 -1.59
CA GLU A 39 1.12 -29.13 -1.14
C GLU A 39 0.17 -29.03 0.06
N THR A 40 0.52 -28.24 1.08
CA THR A 40 -0.35 -28.02 2.25
C THR A 40 -1.71 -27.43 1.87
N ILE A 41 -1.75 -26.50 0.90
CA ILE A 41 -3.01 -25.95 0.40
C ILE A 41 -3.84 -27.02 -0.31
N ARG A 42 -3.22 -27.87 -1.15
CA ARG A 42 -3.93 -28.95 -1.86
C ARG A 42 -4.56 -29.95 -0.90
N GLU A 43 -3.89 -30.30 0.19
CA GLU A 43 -4.40 -31.23 1.20
C GLU A 43 -5.69 -30.74 1.87
N ARG A 44 -5.86 -29.42 1.95
CA ARG A 44 -7.03 -28.76 2.57
C ARG A 44 -7.98 -28.16 1.53
N LEU A 45 -7.73 -28.37 0.24
CA LEU A 45 -8.49 -27.77 -0.84
C LEU A 45 -9.83 -28.49 -1.04
N TYR A 46 -10.92 -27.72 -1.14
CA TYR A 46 -12.26 -28.23 -1.46
C TYR A 46 -12.99 -27.30 -2.43
N ASP A 47 -13.99 -27.81 -3.15
CA ASP A 47 -14.76 -26.99 -4.09
C ASP A 47 -15.58 -25.93 -3.35
N GLY A 48 -15.46 -24.68 -3.80
CA GLY A 48 -16.11 -23.54 -3.16
C GLY A 48 -15.34 -22.95 -1.98
N ILE A 49 -14.09 -23.38 -1.72
CA ILE A 49 -13.24 -22.75 -0.70
C ILE A 49 -13.13 -21.24 -0.92
N LYS A 50 -13.17 -20.46 0.17
CA LYS A 50 -13.06 -19.00 0.07
C LYS A 50 -11.62 -18.59 -0.15
N THR A 51 -11.39 -17.54 -0.94
CA THR A 51 -10.03 -16.97 -1.13
C THR A 51 -9.44 -16.46 0.19
N SER A 52 -10.28 -16.05 1.15
CA SER A 52 -9.86 -15.68 2.50
C SER A 52 -9.29 -16.87 3.26
N GLU A 53 -9.87 -18.06 3.10
CA GLU A 53 -9.40 -19.27 3.77
C GLU A 53 -8.08 -19.75 3.18
N ILE A 54 -7.93 -19.71 1.85
CA ILE A 54 -6.64 -19.97 1.19
C ILE A 54 -5.56 -18.99 1.71
N PHE A 55 -5.92 -17.72 1.90
CA PHE A 55 -5.03 -16.72 2.47
C PHE A 55 -4.62 -17.07 3.91
N ASP A 56 -5.56 -17.52 4.74
CA ASP A 56 -5.27 -17.96 6.11
C ASP A 56 -4.35 -19.19 6.15
N LEU A 57 -4.55 -20.16 5.25
CA LEU A 57 -3.67 -21.33 5.10
C LEU A 57 -2.24 -20.92 4.74
N ILE A 58 -2.07 -19.98 3.81
CA ILE A 58 -0.75 -19.44 3.44
C ILE A 58 -0.08 -18.81 4.66
N ARG A 59 -0.82 -18.01 5.43
CA ARG A 59 -0.28 -17.34 6.63
C ARG A 59 0.06 -18.31 7.74
N GLU A 60 -0.76 -19.33 7.96
CA GLU A 60 -0.48 -20.43 8.90
C GLU A 60 0.82 -21.13 8.52
N PHE A 61 0.95 -21.54 7.26
CA PHE A 61 2.14 -22.21 6.75
C PHE A 61 3.40 -21.36 6.92
N LEU A 62 3.36 -20.08 6.48
CA LEU A 62 4.52 -19.19 6.58
C LEU A 62 4.93 -18.91 8.03
N ARG A 63 3.99 -18.80 8.98
CA ARG A 63 4.29 -18.62 10.41
C ARG A 63 5.04 -19.81 11.02
N GLN A 64 4.84 -21.02 10.49
CA GLN A 64 5.49 -22.24 10.96
C GLN A 64 6.81 -22.53 10.22
N SER A 65 7.16 -21.73 9.21
CA SER A 65 8.41 -21.87 8.46
C SER A 65 9.60 -21.20 9.16
N ASP A 66 10.80 -21.44 8.64
CA ASP A 66 12.05 -20.76 9.07
C ASP A 66 12.07 -19.26 8.69
N SER A 67 11.00 -18.71 8.12
CA SER A 67 10.89 -17.30 7.73
C SER A 67 9.52 -16.71 8.07
N PRO A 68 9.15 -16.65 9.37
CA PRO A 68 7.82 -16.24 9.83
C PRO A 68 7.46 -14.79 9.45
N TYR A 69 8.46 -13.92 9.25
CA TYR A 69 8.26 -12.54 8.77
C TYR A 69 7.59 -12.48 7.38
N LEU A 70 7.68 -13.53 6.55
CA LEU A 70 6.98 -13.60 5.26
C LEU A 70 5.45 -13.62 5.43
N ALA A 71 4.95 -14.19 6.52
CA ALA A 71 3.52 -14.18 6.83
C ALA A 71 2.98 -12.76 7.12
N ILE A 72 3.85 -11.89 7.66
CA ILE A 72 3.56 -10.47 7.89
C ILE A 72 3.47 -9.74 6.56
N LYS A 73 4.49 -9.92 5.69
CA LYS A 73 4.49 -9.31 4.35
C LYS A 73 3.28 -9.72 3.51
N TYR A 74 2.78 -10.94 3.67
CA TYR A 74 1.58 -11.41 2.96
C TYR A 74 0.31 -10.59 3.31
N ASN A 75 0.28 -9.94 4.48
CA ASN A 75 -0.85 -9.13 4.94
C ASN A 75 -0.84 -7.67 4.42
N LEU A 76 0.11 -7.31 3.53
CA LEU A 76 0.32 -5.93 3.12
C LEU A 76 -0.94 -5.24 2.55
N LYS A 77 -1.78 -5.98 1.80
CA LYS A 77 -3.01 -5.41 1.24
C LYS A 77 -3.98 -4.94 2.32
N SER A 78 -4.20 -5.76 3.33
CA SER A 78 -5.07 -5.43 4.47
C SER A 78 -4.44 -4.31 5.29
N ALA A 79 -3.13 -4.38 5.52
CA ALA A 79 -2.38 -3.34 6.23
C ALA A 79 -2.57 -1.95 5.59
N LEU A 80 -2.55 -1.86 4.25
CA LEU A 80 -2.80 -0.59 3.57
C LEU A 80 -4.25 -0.09 3.69
N ALA A 81 -5.23 -0.96 3.91
CA ALA A 81 -6.61 -0.55 4.16
C ALA A 81 -6.82 -0.09 5.62
N GLU A 82 -5.89 -0.42 6.51
CA GLU A 82 -5.92 -0.08 7.93
C GLU A 82 -5.06 1.15 8.29
N LEU A 83 -4.46 1.82 7.30
CA LEU A 83 -3.65 3.04 7.44
C LEU A 83 -4.48 4.28 7.85
N GLY A 84 -5.19 4.16 8.96
CA GLY A 84 -5.96 5.21 9.63
C GLY A 84 -7.45 5.21 9.31
N PRO A 85 -8.31 5.67 10.24
CA PRO A 85 -9.70 5.99 9.91
C PRO A 85 -9.82 7.27 9.05
N SER A 86 -8.77 8.12 9.01
CA SER A 86 -8.65 9.34 8.21
C SER A 86 -7.68 9.18 7.04
N GLY A 87 -7.70 10.09 6.05
CA GLY A 87 -6.78 10.10 4.90
C GLY A 87 -5.33 10.48 5.26
N TYR A 88 -5.14 11.27 6.31
CA TYR A 88 -3.84 11.86 6.66
C TYR A 88 -2.68 10.86 6.89
N PRO A 89 -2.86 9.73 7.61
CA PRO A 89 -1.79 8.75 7.75
C PRO A 89 -1.38 8.13 6.40
N PHE A 90 -2.33 7.96 5.47
CA PHE A 90 -2.06 7.47 4.12
C PHE A 90 -1.26 8.50 3.30
N GLU A 91 -1.63 9.77 3.35
CA GLU A 91 -0.89 10.87 2.70
C GLU A 91 0.57 10.90 3.17
N LYS A 92 0.79 10.87 4.49
CA LYS A 92 2.14 10.84 5.07
C LYS A 92 2.92 9.60 4.63
N TYR A 93 2.27 8.44 4.62
CA TYR A 93 2.90 7.19 4.20
C TYR A 93 3.34 7.23 2.73
N VAL A 94 2.47 7.72 1.83
CA VAL A 94 2.81 7.91 0.42
C VAL A 94 3.98 8.88 0.26
N ALA A 95 3.97 10.01 0.97
CA ALA A 95 5.09 10.96 0.93
C ALA A 95 6.40 10.31 1.39
N MET A 96 6.39 9.48 2.44
CA MET A 96 7.58 8.76 2.90
C MET A 96 8.09 7.75 1.87
N LEU A 97 7.19 7.02 1.19
CA LEU A 97 7.57 6.13 0.08
C LEU A 97 8.27 6.90 -1.05
N LEU A 98 7.72 8.05 -1.42
CA LEU A 98 8.29 8.89 -2.48
C LEU A 98 9.64 9.49 -2.07
N VAL A 99 9.81 9.88 -0.80
CA VAL A 99 11.10 10.36 -0.29
C VAL A 99 12.19 9.29 -0.43
N GLU A 100 11.90 8.04 -0.05
CA GLU A 100 12.83 6.94 -0.27
C GLU A 100 13.07 6.62 -1.75
N ASP A 101 12.08 6.89 -2.61
CA ASP A 101 12.24 6.81 -4.07
C ASP A 101 12.99 8.02 -4.67
N GLY A 102 13.53 8.92 -3.84
CA GLY A 102 14.35 10.05 -4.27
C GLY A 102 13.58 11.31 -4.66
N TYR A 103 12.34 11.46 -4.20
CA TYR A 103 11.60 12.72 -4.29
C TYR A 103 11.86 13.60 -3.05
N THR A 104 11.71 14.90 -3.21
CA THR A 104 11.45 15.80 -2.08
C THR A 104 9.94 15.99 -1.94
N CYS A 105 9.39 15.86 -0.74
CA CYS A 105 7.94 15.90 -0.54
C CYS A 105 7.52 16.91 0.55
N GLN A 106 6.40 17.58 0.32
CA GLN A 106 5.68 18.39 1.31
C GLN A 106 4.23 17.91 1.36
N VAL A 107 3.67 17.70 2.55
CA VAL A 107 2.30 17.19 2.73
C VAL A 107 1.34 18.31 3.15
N ASN A 108 0.06 18.18 2.84
CA ASN A 108 -1.02 19.09 3.21
C ASN A 108 -0.70 20.56 2.87
N GLN A 109 -0.51 20.83 1.59
CA GLN A 109 -0.12 22.16 1.09
C GLN A 109 -1.34 22.91 0.59
N THR A 110 -1.45 24.19 0.98
CA THR A 110 -2.45 25.12 0.46
C THR A 110 -1.78 26.01 -0.59
N ILE A 111 -2.16 25.85 -1.86
CA ILE A 111 -1.47 26.44 -3.01
C ILE A 111 -2.42 27.34 -3.79
N PRO A 112 -2.07 28.60 -4.07
CA PRO A 112 -2.89 29.45 -4.94
C PRO A 112 -2.82 28.96 -6.40
N GLY A 113 -3.97 28.64 -6.97
CA GLY A 113 -4.15 28.50 -8.42
C GLY A 113 -4.40 29.86 -9.08
N ALA A 114 -4.66 29.85 -10.39
CA ALA A 114 -4.96 31.07 -11.12
C ALA A 114 -6.33 31.67 -10.73
N CYS A 115 -7.27 30.82 -10.33
CA CYS A 115 -8.64 31.20 -9.98
C CYS A 115 -8.92 31.07 -8.49
N VAL A 116 -8.55 29.95 -7.87
CA VAL A 116 -8.82 29.68 -6.44
C VAL A 116 -7.64 28.99 -5.77
N THR A 117 -7.64 29.01 -4.44
CA THR A 117 -6.67 28.26 -3.63
C THR A 117 -7.09 26.79 -3.55
N HIS A 118 -6.13 25.89 -3.71
CA HIS A 118 -6.33 24.44 -3.65
C HIS A 118 -5.57 23.82 -2.49
N GLU A 119 -6.19 22.84 -1.86
CA GLU A 119 -5.50 21.91 -0.97
C GLU A 119 -4.91 20.78 -1.83
N VAL A 120 -3.62 20.53 -1.66
CA VAL A 120 -2.86 19.49 -2.33
C VAL A 120 -2.24 18.59 -1.27
N ASP A 121 -2.67 17.32 -1.25
CA ASP A 121 -2.26 16.35 -0.23
C ASP A 121 -0.73 16.18 -0.18
N ILE A 122 -0.08 16.08 -1.34
CA ILE A 122 1.38 15.97 -1.43
C ILE A 122 1.89 16.76 -2.64
N VAL A 123 2.89 17.62 -2.41
CA VAL A 123 3.72 18.20 -3.46
C VAL A 123 5.04 17.42 -3.47
N ALA A 124 5.32 16.71 -4.56
CA ALA A 124 6.52 15.91 -4.69
C ALA A 124 7.39 16.41 -5.86
N THR A 125 8.67 16.67 -5.64
CA THR A 125 9.59 17.12 -6.69
C THR A 125 10.72 16.12 -6.89
N LYS A 126 10.93 15.72 -8.14
CA LYS A 126 12.08 14.92 -8.59
C LYS A 126 12.53 15.50 -9.92
N ASP A 127 13.70 16.11 -9.90
CA ASP A 127 14.09 17.08 -10.91
C ASP A 127 14.01 16.54 -12.34
N PRO A 128 13.47 17.33 -13.29
CA PRO A 128 12.97 18.71 -13.13
C PRO A 128 11.45 18.80 -12.87
N THR A 129 10.78 17.73 -12.46
CA THR A 129 9.30 17.68 -12.40
C THR A 129 8.77 17.84 -10.98
N THR A 130 7.77 18.72 -10.82
CA THR A 130 6.94 18.81 -9.61
C THR A 130 5.58 18.16 -9.84
N TYR A 131 5.16 17.30 -8.92
CA TYR A 131 3.88 16.61 -8.95
C TYR A 131 2.94 17.20 -7.89
N PHE A 132 1.73 17.52 -8.30
CA PHE A 132 0.61 17.80 -7.40
C PHE A 132 -0.17 16.51 -7.23
N ILE A 133 -0.07 15.91 -6.04
CA ILE A 133 -0.57 14.57 -5.77
C ILE A 133 -1.83 14.63 -4.90
N GLU A 134 -2.86 13.90 -5.32
CA GLU A 134 -4.02 13.53 -4.50
C GLU A 134 -3.84 12.09 -3.99
N ALA A 135 -3.83 11.89 -2.67
CA ALA A 135 -3.72 10.60 -2.02
C ALA A 135 -5.10 10.10 -1.55
N LYS A 136 -5.82 9.44 -2.45
CA LYS A 136 -7.17 8.95 -2.21
C LYS A 136 -7.20 7.64 -1.43
N PHE A 137 -7.49 7.71 -0.14
CA PHE A 137 -7.67 6.54 0.72
C PHE A 137 -9.11 6.01 0.70
N HIS A 138 -9.25 4.68 0.68
CA HIS A 138 -10.53 3.97 0.90
C HIS A 138 -10.38 2.93 2.00
N GLN A 139 -11.31 2.94 2.96
CA GLN A 139 -11.38 1.90 4.01
C GLN A 139 -11.86 0.56 3.44
N ASN A 140 -12.80 0.58 2.48
CA ASN A 140 -13.30 -0.63 1.83
C ASN A 140 -12.32 -1.06 0.72
N PRO A 141 -11.64 -2.22 0.82
CA PRO A 141 -10.67 -2.67 -0.17
C PRO A 141 -11.26 -2.98 -1.56
N SER A 142 -12.60 -3.11 -1.64
CA SER A 142 -13.33 -3.36 -2.89
C SER A 142 -13.77 -2.06 -3.58
N GLN A 143 -13.75 -0.93 -2.86
CA GLN A 143 -14.08 0.37 -3.43
C GLN A 143 -13.02 0.79 -4.45
N ARG A 144 -13.47 1.33 -5.58
CA ARG A 144 -12.60 1.87 -6.62
C ARG A 144 -12.63 3.38 -6.64
N THR A 145 -11.50 4.00 -6.96
CA THR A 145 -11.44 5.42 -7.33
C THR A 145 -12.03 5.57 -8.73
N ASP A 146 -13.17 6.26 -8.82
CA ASP A 146 -13.91 6.42 -10.07
C ASP A 146 -13.43 7.62 -10.90
N VAL A 147 -14.04 7.80 -12.07
CA VAL A 147 -13.67 8.85 -13.03
C VAL A 147 -13.96 10.27 -12.51
N ARG A 148 -14.87 10.45 -11.54
CA ARG A 148 -15.20 11.77 -10.99
C ARG A 148 -14.00 12.36 -10.27
N VAL A 149 -13.25 11.52 -9.56
CA VAL A 149 -12.00 11.93 -8.90
C VAL A 149 -10.98 12.37 -9.96
N THR A 150 -10.78 11.60 -11.03
CA THR A 150 -9.82 12.00 -12.08
C THR A 150 -10.22 13.27 -12.81
N LEU A 151 -11.52 13.48 -13.05
CA LEU A 151 -12.04 14.71 -13.66
C LEU A 151 -11.81 15.92 -12.76
N TYR A 152 -12.12 15.78 -11.46
CA TYR A 152 -11.91 16.83 -10.46
C TYR A 152 -10.42 17.20 -10.32
N ILE A 153 -9.53 16.21 -10.22
CA ILE A 153 -8.09 16.45 -10.13
C ILE A 153 -7.54 17.10 -11.40
N LYS A 154 -8.09 16.78 -12.57
CA LYS A 154 -7.72 17.48 -13.81
C LYS A 154 -8.11 18.97 -13.76
N ALA A 155 -9.34 19.28 -13.33
CA ALA A 155 -9.77 20.68 -13.22
C ALA A 155 -8.93 21.47 -12.21
N ARG A 156 -8.62 20.87 -11.05
CA ARG A 156 -7.68 21.43 -10.06
C ARG A 156 -6.32 21.69 -10.69
N TYR A 157 -5.78 20.70 -11.39
CA TYR A 157 -4.48 20.80 -12.03
C TYR A 157 -4.43 21.87 -13.12
N ASP A 158 -5.52 22.05 -13.88
CA ASP A 158 -5.58 23.09 -14.90
C ASP A 158 -5.44 24.48 -14.28
N ASP A 159 -6.11 24.72 -13.15
CA ASP A 159 -6.00 25.98 -12.42
C ASP A 159 -4.62 26.20 -11.78
N LEU A 160 -4.02 25.14 -11.21
CA LEU A 160 -2.65 25.20 -10.68
C LEU A 160 -1.61 25.40 -11.79
N SER A 161 -1.69 24.65 -12.88
CA SER A 161 -0.72 24.73 -13.98
C SER A 161 -0.73 26.09 -14.67
N ALA A 162 -1.88 26.76 -14.73
CA ALA A 162 -1.99 28.14 -15.22
C ALA A 162 -1.22 29.13 -14.33
N ALA A 163 -1.21 28.95 -13.00
CA ALA A 163 -0.44 29.80 -12.08
C ALA A 163 1.06 29.49 -12.05
N TYR A 164 1.47 28.30 -12.49
CA TYR A 164 2.86 27.83 -12.45
C TYR A 164 3.38 27.42 -13.85
N SER A 165 3.00 28.16 -14.89
CA SER A 165 3.29 27.84 -16.30
C SER A 165 4.78 27.70 -16.64
N GLU A 166 5.65 28.38 -15.89
CA GLU A 166 7.11 28.33 -16.04
C GLU A 166 7.75 27.07 -15.44
N LYS A 167 6.98 26.25 -14.70
CA LYS A 167 7.46 25.02 -14.06
C LYS A 167 6.90 23.80 -14.76
N LEU A 168 7.74 22.76 -14.89
CA LEU A 168 7.27 21.44 -15.31
C LEU A 168 6.47 20.79 -14.18
N THR A 169 5.15 20.97 -14.20
CA THR A 169 4.24 20.37 -13.23
C THR A 169 3.46 19.22 -13.86
N ARG A 170 2.96 18.29 -13.02
CA ARG A 170 2.07 17.19 -13.44
C ARG A 170 1.08 16.81 -12.32
N PRO A 171 -0.14 16.37 -12.66
CA PRO A 171 -1.04 15.80 -11.67
C PRO A 171 -0.74 14.31 -11.46
N TRP A 172 -0.91 13.85 -10.22
CA TRP A 172 -0.79 12.45 -9.85
C TRP A 172 -1.89 12.07 -8.86
N ILE A 173 -2.52 10.91 -9.06
CA ILE A 173 -3.45 10.33 -8.09
C ILE A 173 -2.87 9.03 -7.56
N VAL A 174 -2.79 8.91 -6.24
CA VAL A 174 -2.36 7.71 -5.52
C VAL A 174 -3.55 7.16 -4.74
N THR A 175 -3.77 5.84 -4.76
CA THR A 175 -4.84 5.22 -3.94
C THR A 175 -4.40 3.87 -3.40
N ASN A 176 -4.89 3.49 -2.21
CA ASN A 176 -4.59 2.20 -1.60
C ASN A 176 -5.36 1.03 -2.25
N THR A 177 -6.43 1.32 -3.02
CA THR A 177 -7.22 0.28 -3.70
C THR A 177 -6.92 0.23 -5.20
N ARG A 178 -7.91 0.40 -6.07
CA ARG A 178 -7.79 0.32 -7.54
C ARG A 178 -8.61 1.40 -8.21
N PHE A 179 -8.23 1.79 -9.41
CA PHE A 179 -9.02 2.68 -10.24
C PHE A 179 -10.11 1.94 -11.02
N SER A 180 -11.20 2.65 -11.33
CA SER A 180 -12.16 2.20 -12.35
C SER A 180 -11.52 2.23 -13.75
N THR A 181 -12.07 1.46 -14.69
CA THR A 181 -11.57 1.44 -16.08
C THR A 181 -11.66 2.82 -16.74
N ASP A 182 -12.73 3.56 -16.48
CA ASP A 182 -12.90 4.91 -17.06
C ASP A 182 -11.95 5.94 -16.44
N ALA A 183 -11.66 5.82 -15.13
CA ALA A 183 -10.64 6.64 -14.48
C ALA A 183 -9.25 6.43 -15.11
N ILE A 184 -8.88 5.17 -15.39
CA ILE A 184 -7.60 4.86 -16.06
C ILE A 184 -7.57 5.46 -17.46
N LYS A 185 -8.59 5.19 -18.28
CA LYS A 185 -8.67 5.72 -19.66
C LYS A 185 -8.58 7.24 -19.71
N TYR A 186 -9.32 7.92 -18.83
CA TYR A 186 -9.31 9.38 -18.78
C TYR A 186 -7.95 9.92 -18.32
N ALA A 187 -7.38 9.34 -17.28
CA ALA A 187 -6.07 9.74 -16.77
C ALA A 187 -4.96 9.58 -17.83
N GLU A 188 -4.93 8.46 -18.55
CA GLU A 188 -3.99 8.25 -19.65
C GLU A 188 -4.16 9.29 -20.76
N CYS A 189 -5.41 9.57 -21.16
CA CYS A 189 -5.73 10.59 -22.15
C CYS A 189 -5.25 11.99 -21.73
N GLN A 190 -5.42 12.33 -20.45
CA GLN A 190 -5.07 13.63 -19.89
C GLN A 190 -3.66 13.68 -19.27
N LYS A 191 -2.85 12.62 -19.44
CA LYS A 191 -1.49 12.49 -18.89
C LYS A 191 -1.41 12.68 -17.37
N ILE A 192 -2.43 12.22 -16.65
CA ILE A 192 -2.46 12.17 -15.18
C ILE A 192 -1.77 10.89 -14.73
N LYS A 193 -0.73 11.01 -13.90
CA LYS A 193 -0.05 9.82 -13.36
C LYS A 193 -0.98 9.14 -12.35
N LEU A 194 -1.03 7.81 -12.38
CA LEU A 194 -1.83 7.00 -11.46
C LEU A 194 -0.93 6.02 -10.72
N THR A 195 -1.15 5.84 -9.42
CA THR A 195 -0.52 4.77 -8.63
C THR A 195 -1.58 4.13 -7.74
N SER A 196 -1.69 2.81 -7.77
CA SER A 196 -2.62 2.04 -6.94
C SER A 196 -2.08 0.66 -6.59
N TRP A 197 -2.91 -0.18 -5.97
CA TRP A 197 -2.55 -1.58 -5.66
C TRP A 197 -2.22 -2.37 -6.93
N GLY A 198 -0.92 -2.52 -7.19
CA GLY A 198 -0.38 -3.26 -8.34
C GLY A 198 -0.61 -2.59 -9.69
N TYR A 199 -0.77 -1.27 -9.74
CA TYR A 199 -0.85 -0.51 -11.00
C TYR A 199 -0.18 0.88 -10.89
N PRO A 200 0.54 1.33 -11.93
CA PRO A 200 0.98 0.54 -13.08
C PRO A 200 1.98 -0.51 -12.62
N LYS A 201 2.19 -1.56 -13.42
CA LYS A 201 3.14 -2.61 -13.06
C LYS A 201 4.55 -2.00 -12.92
N GLY A 202 5.20 -2.19 -11.77
CA GLY A 202 6.54 -1.69 -11.50
C GLY A 202 6.59 -0.28 -10.88
N GLU A 203 5.46 0.45 -10.85
CA GLU A 203 5.34 1.73 -10.14
C GLU A 203 4.07 1.79 -9.27
N GLY A 204 3.46 0.64 -8.99
CA GLY A 204 2.33 0.52 -8.08
C GLY A 204 2.77 0.72 -6.64
N ILE A 205 1.80 0.92 -5.73
CA ILE A 205 2.13 1.15 -4.32
C ILE A 205 2.88 -0.05 -3.71
N VAL A 206 2.54 -1.27 -4.14
CA VAL A 206 3.24 -2.50 -3.72
C VAL A 206 4.69 -2.51 -4.19
N ASP A 207 4.92 -2.13 -5.45
CA ASP A 207 6.26 -2.07 -6.03
C ASP A 207 7.12 -1.02 -5.29
N LEU A 208 6.54 0.13 -4.92
CA LEU A 208 7.20 1.15 -4.10
C LEU A 208 7.56 0.63 -2.71
N ILE A 209 6.66 -0.11 -2.06
CA ILE A 209 6.90 -0.67 -0.72
C ILE A 209 8.00 -1.73 -0.76
N GLU A 210 7.99 -2.58 -1.78
CA GLU A 210 9.03 -3.59 -1.98
C GLU A 210 10.39 -2.95 -2.28
N LYS A 211 10.43 -1.91 -3.13
CA LYS A 211 11.65 -1.19 -3.47
C LYS A 211 12.25 -0.45 -2.27
N THR A 212 11.42 0.17 -1.45
CA THR A 212 11.85 1.01 -0.33
C THR A 212 11.94 0.26 1.00
N HIS A 213 11.41 -0.97 1.06
CA HIS A 213 11.24 -1.78 2.27
C HIS A 213 10.47 -1.04 3.40
N LEU A 214 9.72 0.01 3.06
CA LEU A 214 8.92 0.79 4.00
C LEU A 214 7.56 0.14 4.24
N HIS A 215 7.54 -0.85 5.13
CA HIS A 215 6.30 -1.48 5.56
C HIS A 215 5.50 -0.55 6.48
N PRO A 216 4.16 -0.50 6.37
CA PRO A 216 3.32 0.32 7.25
C PRO A 216 3.16 -0.36 8.62
N ILE A 217 3.01 0.41 9.70
CA ILE A 217 2.86 -0.17 11.07
C ILE A 217 1.65 -1.11 11.20
N THR A 218 0.65 -0.94 10.36
CA THR A 218 -0.58 -1.73 10.32
C THR A 218 -0.38 -3.16 9.86
N ILE A 219 0.79 -3.47 9.28
CA ILE A 219 1.15 -4.84 8.92
C ILE A 219 1.41 -5.71 10.17
N LEU A 220 1.66 -5.07 11.31
CA LEU A 220 2.00 -5.72 12.57
C LEU A 220 0.74 -6.07 13.37
N GLU A 221 0.60 -7.35 13.75
CA GLU A 221 -0.52 -7.84 14.55
C GLU A 221 -0.38 -7.53 16.05
N GLY A 222 0.84 -7.27 16.53
CA GLY A 222 1.13 -6.99 17.94
C GLY A 222 0.69 -5.61 18.46
N LEU A 223 0.16 -4.74 17.58
CA LEU A 223 -0.30 -3.39 17.94
C LEU A 223 -1.83 -3.35 17.94
N THR A 224 -2.41 -2.94 19.08
CA THR A 224 -3.86 -2.74 19.18
C THR A 224 -4.32 -1.53 18.37
N ILE A 225 -5.63 -1.38 18.17
CA ILE A 225 -6.21 -0.19 17.52
C ILE A 225 -5.80 1.09 18.27
N GLN A 226 -5.78 1.06 19.61
CA GLN A 226 -5.41 2.21 20.43
C GLN A 226 -3.92 2.56 20.29
N ASP A 227 -3.04 1.56 20.22
CA ASP A 227 -1.61 1.78 19.99
C ASP A 227 -1.37 2.41 18.62
N ARG A 228 -2.04 1.90 17.58
CA ARG A 228 -1.97 2.45 16.22
C ARG A 228 -2.47 3.89 16.16
N GLN A 229 -3.57 4.22 16.84
CA GLN A 229 -4.06 5.60 16.93
C GLN A 229 -3.05 6.52 17.59
N ARG A 230 -2.40 6.08 18.68
CA ARG A 230 -1.34 6.85 19.36
C ARG A 230 -0.14 7.09 18.44
N LEU A 231 0.30 6.06 17.71
CA LEU A 231 1.39 6.16 16.74
C LEU A 231 1.04 7.10 15.59
N PHE A 232 -0.17 6.99 15.02
CA PHE A 232 -0.63 7.89 13.95
C PHE A 232 -0.71 9.35 14.42
N ALA A 233 -1.17 9.61 15.64
CA ALA A 233 -1.20 10.95 16.22
C ALA A 233 0.22 11.54 16.37
N ALA A 234 1.22 10.70 16.66
CA ALA A 234 2.63 11.08 16.66
C ALA A 234 3.27 11.11 15.26
N GLY A 235 2.49 10.84 14.20
CA GLY A 235 2.98 10.80 12.82
C GLY A 235 3.87 9.61 12.50
N VAL A 236 3.75 8.51 13.27
CA VAL A 236 4.45 7.25 13.05
C VAL A 236 3.55 6.34 12.22
N VAL A 237 3.95 6.10 10.96
CA VAL A 237 3.16 5.34 9.97
C VAL A 237 3.92 4.14 9.38
N THR A 238 5.24 4.05 9.59
CA THR A 238 6.09 2.96 9.08
C THR A 238 6.71 2.12 10.19
N CYS A 239 6.94 0.83 9.93
CA CYS A 239 7.66 -0.08 10.81
C CYS A 239 9.07 0.43 11.14
N ARG A 240 9.76 1.03 10.15
CA ARG A 240 11.11 1.58 10.32
C ARG A 240 11.17 2.68 11.39
N GLN A 241 10.13 3.52 11.49
CA GLN A 241 10.04 4.53 12.54
C GLN A 241 9.95 3.91 13.95
N LEU A 242 9.43 2.69 14.11
CA LEU A 242 9.37 2.02 15.41
C LEU A 242 10.76 1.65 15.96
N LEU A 243 11.76 1.55 15.08
CA LEU A 243 13.14 1.26 15.45
C LEU A 243 13.87 2.50 16.01
N ASP A 244 13.31 3.70 15.78
CA ASP A 244 13.84 4.94 16.35
C ASP A 244 13.61 4.96 17.88
N PRO A 245 14.67 5.10 18.71
CA PRO A 245 14.55 5.22 20.15
C PRO A 245 13.56 6.29 20.62
N GLN A 246 13.35 7.36 19.86
CA GLN A 246 12.42 8.45 20.18
C GLN A 246 10.96 7.97 20.23
N ASN A 247 10.62 6.94 19.45
CA ASN A 247 9.26 6.40 19.38
C ASN A 247 8.99 5.28 20.40
N ARG A 248 10.00 4.86 21.17
CA ARG A 248 9.86 3.74 22.14
C ARG A 248 8.81 4.01 23.21
N SER A 249 8.66 5.26 23.65
CA SER A 249 7.66 5.64 24.66
C SER A 249 6.21 5.49 24.17
N LEU A 250 6.00 5.40 22.86
CA LEU A 250 4.67 5.21 22.26
C LEU A 250 4.26 3.74 22.22
N LEU A 251 5.20 2.82 22.40
CA LEU A 251 5.02 1.38 22.25
C LEU A 251 4.69 0.70 23.59
N PRO A 252 3.81 -0.32 23.59
CA PRO A 252 3.62 -1.18 24.75
C PRO A 252 4.92 -1.91 25.12
N GLN A 253 5.20 -2.05 26.41
CA GLN A 253 6.40 -2.78 26.88
C GLN A 253 6.44 -4.22 26.35
N SER A 254 5.28 -4.88 26.26
CA SER A 254 5.15 -6.23 25.69
C SER A 254 5.58 -6.29 24.22
N PHE A 255 5.24 -5.25 23.44
CA PHE A 255 5.60 -5.14 22.03
C PHE A 255 7.11 -4.96 21.86
N ILE A 256 7.71 -4.10 22.70
CA ILE A 256 9.16 -3.87 22.69
C ILE A 256 9.93 -5.17 22.92
N THR A 257 9.50 -5.99 23.88
CA THR A 257 10.18 -7.24 24.22
C THR A 257 9.96 -8.34 23.18
N ARG A 258 8.74 -8.46 22.63
CA ARG A 258 8.37 -9.60 21.79
C ARG A 258 8.48 -9.36 20.29
N ASP A 259 8.05 -8.19 19.83
CA ASP A 259 7.79 -7.95 18.41
C ASP A 259 8.85 -7.05 17.77
N LEU A 260 9.45 -6.13 18.53
CA LEU A 260 10.44 -5.19 18.00
C LEU A 260 11.68 -5.87 17.36
N PRO A 261 12.22 -7.00 17.87
CA PRO A 261 13.28 -7.73 17.19
C PRO A 261 12.88 -8.21 15.78
N MET A 262 11.65 -8.71 15.63
CA MET A 262 11.12 -9.13 14.33
C MET A 262 10.85 -7.95 13.39
N VAL A 263 10.50 -6.77 13.93
CA VAL A 263 10.41 -5.53 13.14
C VAL A 263 11.77 -5.15 12.56
N ALA A 264 12.86 -5.36 13.31
CA ALA A 264 14.20 -5.10 12.80
C ALA A 264 14.52 -6.03 11.62
N GLU A 265 14.22 -7.33 11.72
CA GLU A 265 14.38 -8.27 10.60
C GLU A 265 13.54 -7.89 9.37
N LEU A 266 12.28 -7.47 9.57
CA LEU A 266 11.40 -6.99 8.50
C LEU A 266 11.97 -5.75 7.77
N CYS A 267 12.67 -4.88 8.51
CA CYS A 267 13.23 -3.63 7.98
C CYS A 267 14.69 -3.78 7.52
N HIS A 268 15.38 -4.87 7.88
CA HIS A 268 16.76 -5.09 7.49
C HIS A 268 16.85 -5.41 5.99
N HIS A 269 17.59 -4.58 5.27
CA HIS A 269 18.07 -4.90 3.94
C HIS A 269 19.05 -6.08 4.03
N GLN A 270 18.74 -7.19 3.37
CA GLN A 270 19.81 -8.00 2.80
C GLN A 270 20.42 -7.14 1.68
N LYS A 271 21.56 -6.53 1.96
CA LYS A 271 22.46 -6.02 0.92
C LYS A 271 23.09 -7.20 0.20
#